data_AF-A0A5B8VB39-F1
#
_entry.id   AF-A0A5B8VB39-F1
#
_cell.length_a   1.000
_cell.length_b   1.000
_cell.length_c   1.000
_cell.angle_alpha   90.00
_cell.angle_beta   90.00
_cell.angle_gamma   90.00
#
_symmetry.space_group_name_H-M   'P 1'
#
loop_
_entity.id
_entity.type
_entity.pdbx_description
1 polymer ?
#
loop_
_entity_poly.entity_id
_entity_poly.type
_entity_poly.pdbx_seq_one_letter_code
_entity_poly.pdbx_strand_id
1 'polypeptide(L)'
;MRLKNIIIFFCLCTLLQMLSCKEINSSECFADADRFQNAYNYPDLQNRKDTDILFYPIKDSVSQRDSFFDVTYGMNYLKKLNEQNLSLRFVGMETFRFIHDPQVNITFNKNEMIIKTFKSGNISPVLNQRKLDSFEAGEYRFFKKFYFRDIGTLSPAQKEYYDSMIKVHPELLSIQLYKKLYDIALDYDSAKFEYETKVIKLSSKQYCSLVDSLNKTDFWKLPWKIEAPDVTMDGGGYCFEANTKNKYKIFLCYRSRSDNIKMTGFCKYLLEFAGLDDKIHL
;
A
#
# COMPACT_ATOMS: atom_id res chain seq x y z
N MET A 1 -30.82 -54.51 -38.08
CA MET A 1 -29.94 -53.34 -37.88
C MET A 1 -28.90 -53.73 -36.85
N ARG A 2 -27.62 -53.79 -37.24
CA ARG A 2 -26.60 -54.66 -36.62
C ARG A 2 -25.95 -53.99 -35.41
N LEU A 3 -25.72 -54.77 -34.34
CA LEU A 3 -25.06 -54.38 -33.08
C LEU A 3 -23.77 -53.55 -33.27
N LYS A 4 -23.06 -53.76 -34.37
CA LYS A 4 -21.88 -52.95 -34.77
C LYS A 4 -22.17 -51.45 -34.90
N ASN A 5 -23.35 -51.04 -35.36
CA ASN A 5 -23.67 -49.62 -35.54
C ASN A 5 -23.94 -48.91 -34.21
N ILE A 6 -24.42 -49.64 -33.19
CA ILE A 6 -24.68 -49.09 -31.85
C ILE A 6 -23.35 -48.84 -31.12
N ILE A 7 -22.39 -49.76 -31.25
CA ILE A 7 -21.06 -49.62 -30.62
C ILE A 7 -20.29 -48.43 -31.22
N ILE A 8 -20.34 -48.26 -32.55
CA ILE A 8 -19.70 -47.12 -33.22
C ILE A 8 -20.32 -45.80 -32.75
N PHE A 9 -21.64 -45.73 -32.59
CA PHE A 9 -22.31 -44.51 -32.13
C PHE A 9 -21.94 -44.16 -30.68
N PHE A 10 -21.88 -45.16 -29.78
CA PHE A 10 -21.46 -44.94 -28.39
C PHE A 10 -20.00 -44.50 -28.27
N CYS A 11 -19.09 -45.11 -29.05
CA CYS A 11 -17.69 -44.67 -29.11
C CYS A 11 -17.54 -43.26 -29.68
N LEU A 12 -18.37 -42.88 -30.66
CA LEU A 12 -18.33 -41.52 -31.22
C LEU A 12 -18.83 -40.48 -30.20
N CYS A 13 -19.88 -40.80 -29.45
CA CYS A 13 -20.41 -39.92 -28.40
C CYS A 13 -19.42 -39.74 -27.24
N THR A 14 -18.73 -40.79 -26.81
CA THR A 14 -17.69 -40.65 -25.76
C THR A 14 -16.47 -39.91 -26.27
N LEU A 15 -16.05 -40.09 -27.52
CA LEU A 15 -14.97 -39.30 -28.13
C LEU A 15 -15.36 -37.82 -28.26
N LEU A 16 -16.60 -37.52 -28.64
CA LEU A 16 -17.14 -36.16 -28.72
C LEU A 16 -17.26 -35.51 -27.33
N GLN A 17 -17.62 -36.25 -26.29
CA GLN A 17 -17.60 -35.76 -24.90
C GLN A 17 -16.19 -35.50 -24.40
N MET A 18 -15.21 -36.36 -24.74
CA MET A 18 -13.80 -36.10 -24.39
C MET A 18 -13.20 -34.93 -25.18
N LEU A 19 -13.62 -34.72 -26.44
CA LEU A 19 -13.20 -33.56 -27.24
C LEU A 19 -13.91 -32.26 -26.82
N SER A 20 -15.13 -32.34 -26.28
CA SER A 20 -15.85 -31.21 -25.68
C SER A 20 -15.32 -30.85 -24.28
N CYS A 21 -14.58 -31.76 -23.64
CA CYS A 21 -13.76 -31.51 -22.45
C CYS A 21 -12.29 -31.22 -22.82
N LYS A 22 -12.03 -30.67 -24.01
CA LYS A 22 -10.88 -29.77 -24.13
C LYS A 22 -11.19 -28.61 -23.18
N GLU A 23 -10.67 -28.74 -21.96
CA GLU A 23 -10.47 -27.64 -21.04
C GLU A 23 -10.08 -26.45 -21.90
N ILE A 24 -10.98 -25.47 -21.97
CA ILE A 24 -10.58 -24.13 -22.34
C ILE A 24 -9.48 -23.85 -21.32
N ASN A 25 -8.22 -24.04 -21.74
CA ASN A 25 -7.04 -23.72 -20.96
C ASN A 25 -7.37 -22.37 -20.36
N SER A 26 -7.68 -22.35 -19.06
CA SER A 26 -8.17 -21.15 -18.42
C SER A 26 -7.07 -20.15 -18.68
N SER A 27 -7.32 -19.19 -19.58
CA SER A 27 -6.31 -18.25 -20.01
C SER A 27 -5.80 -17.64 -18.73
N GLU A 28 -4.56 -17.95 -18.36
CA GLU A 28 -4.00 -17.47 -17.11
C GLU A 28 -4.07 -15.95 -17.18
N CYS A 29 -4.95 -15.39 -16.36
CA CYS A 29 -5.17 -13.96 -16.29
C CYS A 29 -4.01 -13.39 -15.49
N PHE A 30 -3.24 -12.52 -16.13
CA PHE A 30 -2.11 -11.83 -15.53
C PHE A 30 -2.30 -10.33 -15.70
N ALA A 31 -1.76 -9.52 -14.80
CA ALA A 31 -1.57 -8.12 -15.12
C ALA A 31 -0.54 -8.00 -16.26
N ASP A 32 -0.91 -7.29 -17.33
CA ASP A 32 -0.03 -7.06 -18.47
C ASP A 32 1.05 -6.02 -18.12
N ALA A 33 2.09 -6.51 -17.45
CA ALA A 33 3.13 -5.68 -16.87
C ALA A 33 4.10 -5.01 -17.80
N ASP A 34 4.13 -5.49 -19.03
CA ASP A 34 5.04 -4.98 -20.03
C ASP A 34 4.46 -3.75 -20.76
N ARG A 35 3.20 -3.37 -20.47
CA ARG A 35 2.52 -2.17 -21.01
C ARG A 35 2.46 -0.97 -20.04
N PHE A 36 3.14 -1.04 -18.90
CA PHE A 36 2.98 -0.08 -17.82
C PHE A 36 3.65 1.27 -18.08
N GLN A 37 2.88 2.35 -18.07
CA GLN A 37 3.39 3.71 -17.91
C GLN A 37 3.42 4.03 -16.40
N ASN A 38 4.44 4.75 -15.90
CA ASN A 38 4.51 5.14 -14.48
C ASN A 38 4.58 3.99 -13.45
N ALA A 39 5.02 2.79 -13.84
CA ALA A 39 5.40 1.71 -12.93
C ALA A 39 6.91 1.72 -12.67
N TYR A 40 7.29 1.24 -11.49
CA TYR A 40 8.64 1.35 -10.96
C TYR A 40 9.37 0.01 -11.02
N ASN A 41 10.68 0.07 -11.31
CA ASN A 41 11.55 -1.07 -11.04
C ASN A 41 11.69 -1.23 -9.53
N TYR A 42 11.89 -2.47 -9.08
CA TYR A 42 12.30 -2.71 -7.71
C TYR A 42 13.68 -2.08 -7.44
N PRO A 43 13.91 -1.55 -6.23
CA PRO A 43 15.21 -1.00 -5.87
C PRO A 43 16.30 -2.08 -5.86
N ASP A 44 17.50 -1.72 -6.29
CA ASP A 44 18.70 -2.56 -6.10
C ASP A 44 19.17 -2.44 -4.64
N LEU A 45 18.56 -3.23 -3.77
CA LEU A 45 18.89 -3.26 -2.34
C LEU A 45 20.15 -4.12 -2.12
N GLN A 46 21.32 -3.62 -2.55
CA GLN A 46 22.61 -4.27 -2.31
C GLN A 46 22.90 -4.47 -0.82
N ASN A 47 22.31 -3.64 0.04
CA ASN A 47 22.26 -3.84 1.48
C ASN A 47 20.84 -4.23 1.91
N ARG A 48 20.63 -5.52 2.15
CA ARG A 48 19.40 -6.15 2.66
C ARG A 48 18.90 -5.64 4.02
N LYS A 49 19.50 -4.60 4.61
CA LYS A 49 18.94 -4.02 5.84
C LYS A 49 17.66 -3.30 5.46
N ASP A 50 16.56 -3.97 5.78
CA ASP A 50 15.17 -3.59 5.63
C ASP A 50 15.00 -2.08 5.61
N THR A 51 14.60 -1.55 4.46
CA THR A 51 14.28 -0.14 4.38
C THR A 51 12.93 0.04 5.04
N ASP A 52 12.88 0.80 6.12
CA ASP A 52 11.63 1.22 6.78
C ASP A 52 10.85 2.23 5.91
N ILE A 53 10.94 2.18 4.58
CA ILE A 53 10.33 3.15 3.66
C ILE A 53 9.19 2.47 2.92
N LEU A 54 7.96 2.86 3.26
CA LEU A 54 6.80 2.53 2.46
C LEU A 54 6.88 3.27 1.11
N PHE A 55 6.53 2.58 0.02
CA PHE A 55 6.57 3.13 -1.35
C PHE A 55 7.98 3.55 -1.79
N TYR A 56 8.99 2.72 -1.48
CA TYR A 56 10.41 3.04 -1.69
C TYR A 56 10.74 3.66 -3.05
N PRO A 57 10.22 3.17 -4.20
CA PRO A 57 10.60 3.70 -5.50
C PRO A 57 10.21 5.17 -5.75
N ILE A 58 9.31 5.74 -4.94
CA ILE A 58 8.89 7.15 -5.04
C ILE A 58 9.38 8.00 -3.86
N LYS A 59 10.28 7.48 -3.02
CA LYS A 59 10.76 8.16 -1.79
C LYS A 59 11.27 9.58 -2.03
N ASP A 60 11.90 9.85 -3.18
CA ASP A 60 12.47 11.15 -3.50
C ASP A 60 11.41 12.14 -4.06
N SER A 61 10.23 11.64 -4.43
CA SER A 61 9.09 12.43 -4.90
C SER A 61 8.11 12.80 -3.78
N VAL A 62 8.23 12.17 -2.61
CA VAL A 62 7.49 12.57 -1.40
C VAL A 62 8.29 13.73 -0.76
N SER A 63 7.62 14.77 -0.24
CA SER A 63 8.32 15.96 0.31
C SER A 63 9.25 15.52 1.45
N GLN A 64 10.43 16.11 1.69
CA GLN A 64 11.33 15.61 2.77
C GLN A 64 10.67 15.60 4.16
N ARG A 65 9.69 16.49 4.40
CA ARG A 65 8.90 16.56 5.63
C ARG A 65 7.83 15.48 5.70
N ASP A 66 7.00 15.40 4.68
CA ASP A 66 5.90 14.43 4.65
C ASP A 66 6.44 13.02 4.46
N SER A 67 7.59 12.89 3.77
CA SER A 67 8.32 11.63 3.59
C SER A 67 8.58 10.96 4.92
N PHE A 68 9.13 11.64 5.93
CA PHE A 68 9.43 10.97 7.19
C PHE A 68 8.15 10.46 7.87
N PHE A 69 7.08 11.27 7.87
CA PHE A 69 5.81 10.89 8.49
C PHE A 69 5.08 9.81 7.69
N ASP A 70 4.94 9.94 6.38
CA ASP A 70 4.31 8.96 5.49
C ASP A 70 5.06 7.63 5.50
N VAL A 71 6.39 7.69 5.54
CA VAL A 71 7.25 6.52 5.65
C VAL A 71 7.05 5.82 6.98
N THR A 72 7.15 6.55 8.10
CA THR A 72 7.09 5.94 9.43
C THR A 72 5.66 5.49 9.76
N TYR A 73 4.65 6.27 9.34
CA TYR A 73 3.24 5.92 9.44
C TYR A 73 2.94 4.67 8.62
N GLY A 74 3.36 4.65 7.37
CA GLY A 74 3.19 3.51 6.47
C GLY A 74 3.83 2.22 6.98
N MET A 75 5.02 2.31 7.57
CA MET A 75 5.65 1.14 8.19
C MET A 75 4.94 0.67 9.45
N ASN A 76 4.50 1.60 10.30
CA ASN A 76 3.71 1.24 11.48
C ASN A 76 2.41 0.55 11.08
N TYR A 77 1.76 1.05 10.03
CA TYR A 77 0.58 0.44 9.41
C TYR A 77 0.86 -1.01 8.99
N LEU A 78 1.90 -1.23 8.17
CA LEU A 78 2.27 -2.57 7.73
C LEU A 78 2.64 -3.49 8.90
N LYS A 79 3.43 -3.02 9.86
CA LYS A 79 3.87 -3.80 11.02
C LYS A 79 2.68 -4.19 11.90
N LYS A 80 1.77 -3.27 12.20
CA LYS A 80 0.59 -3.53 13.04
C LYS A 80 -0.38 -4.50 12.37
N LEU A 81 -0.49 -4.46 11.05
CA LEU A 81 -1.28 -5.42 10.28
C LEU A 81 -0.53 -6.71 9.96
N ASN A 82 0.75 -6.86 10.34
CA ASN A 82 1.60 -7.97 9.92
C ASN A 82 1.59 -8.17 8.39
N GLU A 83 1.83 -7.08 7.66
CA GLU A 83 1.89 -7.01 6.21
C GLU A 83 3.32 -6.78 5.73
N GLN A 84 3.68 -7.41 4.62
CA GLN A 84 4.97 -7.19 3.96
C GLN A 84 4.97 -5.90 3.13
N ASN A 85 6.15 -5.27 2.98
CA ASN A 85 6.31 -4.10 2.12
C ASN A 85 6.45 -4.53 0.65
N LEU A 86 5.39 -4.30 -0.13
CA LEU A 86 5.30 -4.67 -1.54
C LEU A 86 6.20 -3.83 -2.46
N SER A 87 6.72 -2.70 -1.97
CA SER A 87 7.54 -1.80 -2.79
C SER A 87 9.01 -2.21 -2.91
N LEU A 88 9.47 -3.17 -2.09
CA LEU A 88 10.89 -3.52 -1.99
C LEU A 88 11.32 -4.62 -2.95
N ARG A 89 10.45 -5.59 -3.23
CA ARG A 89 10.75 -6.75 -4.07
C ARG A 89 9.49 -7.49 -4.47
N PHE A 90 9.59 -8.31 -5.51
CA PHE A 90 8.56 -9.29 -5.83
C PHE A 90 8.38 -10.30 -4.68
N VAL A 91 7.14 -10.57 -4.28
CA VAL A 91 6.82 -11.42 -3.13
C VAL A 91 6.56 -12.89 -3.50
N GLY A 92 6.98 -13.30 -4.70
CA GLY A 92 6.84 -14.66 -5.22
C GLY A 92 5.53 -14.90 -5.97
N MET A 93 4.55 -13.99 -5.87
CA MET A 93 3.30 -14.05 -6.60
C MET A 93 2.76 -12.65 -6.87
N GLU A 94 2.09 -12.48 -8.02
CA GLU A 94 1.37 -11.25 -8.31
C GLU A 94 0.37 -10.96 -7.19
N THR A 95 0.58 -9.83 -6.53
CA THR A 95 -0.13 -9.45 -5.32
C THR A 95 -0.58 -8.01 -5.44
N PHE A 96 -1.84 -7.77 -5.16
CA PHE A 96 -2.44 -6.45 -5.15
C PHE A 96 -2.87 -6.10 -3.73
N ARG A 97 -2.78 -4.83 -3.36
CA ARG A 97 -3.22 -4.36 -2.06
C ARG A 97 -4.01 -3.07 -2.19
N PHE A 98 -5.21 -3.08 -1.64
CA PHE A 98 -6.01 -1.89 -1.41
C PHE A 98 -5.94 -1.52 0.07
N ILE A 99 -5.68 -0.24 0.35
CA ILE A 99 -5.63 0.33 1.70
C ILE A 99 -6.61 1.51 1.72
N HIS A 100 -7.61 1.43 2.58
CA HIS A 100 -8.39 2.57 3.01
C HIS A 100 -8.15 2.76 4.50
N ASP A 101 -7.16 3.58 4.83
CA ASP A 101 -6.72 3.77 6.20
C ASP A 101 -7.75 4.57 7.04
N PRO A 102 -7.93 4.25 8.33
CA PRO A 102 -7.48 3.03 9.03
C PRO A 102 -8.45 1.85 8.86
N GLN A 103 -9.50 2.00 8.05
CA GLN A 103 -10.67 1.12 8.04
C GLN A 103 -10.39 -0.30 7.54
N VAL A 104 -9.65 -0.46 6.42
CA VAL A 104 -9.43 -1.78 5.82
C VAL A 104 -8.13 -1.88 5.03
N ASN A 105 -7.55 -3.09 5.05
CA ASN A 105 -6.53 -3.58 4.13
C ASN A 105 -7.05 -4.81 3.40
N ILE A 106 -7.14 -4.78 2.08
CA ILE A 106 -7.50 -5.93 1.25
C ILE A 106 -6.28 -6.29 0.40
N THR A 107 -5.68 -7.44 0.65
CA THR A 107 -4.61 -7.99 -0.16
C THR A 107 -5.13 -9.21 -0.93
N PHE A 108 -4.90 -9.29 -2.24
CA PHE A 108 -5.31 -10.46 -3.02
C PHE A 108 -4.26 -10.89 -4.05
N ASN A 109 -4.29 -12.18 -4.37
CA ASN A 109 -3.49 -12.84 -5.38
C ASN A 109 -4.31 -13.95 -6.06
N LYS A 110 -3.69 -14.78 -6.92
CA LYS A 110 -4.43 -15.82 -7.67
C LYS A 110 -5.11 -16.89 -6.82
N ASN A 111 -4.70 -17.05 -5.57
CA ASN A 111 -5.20 -18.09 -4.68
C ASN A 111 -6.25 -17.58 -3.69
N GLU A 112 -6.09 -16.35 -3.21
CA GLU A 112 -6.91 -15.84 -2.12
C GLU A 112 -6.95 -14.31 -2.02
N MET A 113 -7.95 -13.84 -1.28
CA MET A 113 -8.09 -12.48 -0.79
C MET A 113 -8.08 -12.50 0.74
N ILE A 114 -7.17 -11.73 1.33
CA ILE A 114 -7.03 -11.51 2.76
C ILE A 114 -7.55 -10.10 3.07
N ILE A 115 -8.55 -10.04 3.94
CA ILE A 115 -9.22 -8.81 4.34
C ILE A 115 -8.92 -8.58 5.81
N LYS A 116 -8.29 -7.46 6.13
CA LYS A 116 -8.04 -7.02 7.50
C LYS A 116 -8.85 -5.76 7.77
N THR A 117 -9.85 -5.87 8.63
CA THR A 117 -10.73 -4.75 8.99
C THR A 117 -10.38 -4.26 10.38
N PHE A 118 -10.24 -2.96 10.54
CA PHE A 118 -9.97 -2.35 11.83
C PHE A 118 -11.09 -2.61 12.83
N LYS A 119 -10.71 -2.91 14.08
CA LYS A 119 -11.64 -3.08 15.20
C LYS A 119 -11.52 -1.95 16.21
N SER A 120 -10.31 -1.72 16.70
CA SER A 120 -10.08 -0.78 17.79
C SER A 120 -8.62 -0.37 17.87
N GLY A 121 -8.35 0.73 18.57
CA GLY A 121 -7.01 1.16 18.90
C GLY A 121 -6.39 2.19 17.97
N ASN A 122 -5.05 2.25 17.95
CA ASN A 122 -4.29 3.23 17.17
C ASN A 122 -3.23 2.54 16.31
N ILE A 123 -3.20 2.87 15.02
CA ILE A 123 -2.15 2.40 14.09
C ILE A 123 -0.82 3.04 14.42
N SER A 124 -0.84 4.34 14.73
CA SER A 124 0.36 5.05 15.14
C SER A 124 0.67 4.81 16.62
N PRO A 125 1.92 4.46 16.95
CA PRO A 125 2.38 4.44 18.35
C PRO A 125 2.25 5.82 18.99
N VAL A 126 2.00 5.84 20.30
CA VAL A 126 1.93 7.10 21.05
C VAL A 126 3.34 7.63 21.26
N LEU A 127 3.54 8.92 20.98
CA LEU A 127 4.78 9.61 21.31
C LEU A 127 4.87 9.83 22.83
N ASN A 128 5.82 9.18 23.47
CA ASN A 128 6.15 9.29 24.88
C ASN A 128 7.56 9.89 25.05
N GLN A 129 7.64 11.23 25.08
CA GLN A 129 8.91 11.94 25.29
C GLN A 129 9.57 11.66 26.64
N ARG A 130 8.88 11.03 27.61
CA ARG A 130 9.49 10.64 28.89
C ARG A 130 10.48 9.48 28.75
N LYS A 131 10.50 8.80 27.60
CA LYS A 131 11.51 7.78 27.25
C LYS A 131 12.84 8.39 26.82
N LEU A 132 12.85 9.68 26.48
CA LEU A 132 14.06 10.43 26.15
C LEU A 132 14.68 10.97 27.43
N ASP A 133 16.01 10.99 27.49
CA ASP A 133 16.69 11.76 28.54
C ASP A 133 16.51 13.27 28.33
N SER A 134 17.01 14.09 29.27
CA SER A 134 16.84 15.54 29.23
C SER A 134 17.48 16.19 28.00
N PHE A 135 18.61 15.64 27.52
CA PHE A 135 19.33 16.15 26.37
C PHE A 135 18.62 15.75 25.07
N GLU A 136 18.31 14.46 24.93
CA GLU A 136 17.54 13.89 23.82
C GLU A 136 16.18 14.58 23.65
N ALA A 137 15.48 14.89 24.74
CA ALA A 137 14.22 15.63 24.70
C ALA A 137 14.40 17.09 24.23
N GLY A 138 15.56 17.69 24.48
CA GLY A 138 15.95 19.00 23.93
C GLY A 138 16.11 18.93 22.41
N GLU A 139 16.92 17.99 21.93
CA GLU A 139 17.15 17.75 20.50
C GLU A 139 15.85 17.41 19.76
N TYR A 140 15.04 16.51 20.32
CA TYR A 140 13.77 16.12 19.72
C TYR A 140 12.81 17.32 19.57
N ARG A 141 12.74 18.20 20.58
CA ARG A 141 11.95 19.44 20.50
C ARG A 141 12.49 20.40 19.45
N PHE A 142 13.82 20.47 19.28
CA PHE A 142 14.44 21.24 18.20
C PHE A 142 13.99 20.71 16.83
N PHE A 143 14.11 19.39 16.60
CA PHE A 143 13.70 18.77 15.34
C PHE A 143 12.23 19.02 15.01
N LYS A 144 11.33 18.78 15.97
CA LYS A 144 9.89 19.00 15.81
C LYS A 144 9.57 20.46 15.45
N LYS A 145 10.35 21.41 15.97
CA LYS A 145 10.12 22.84 15.77
C LYS A 145 10.69 23.35 14.45
N PHE A 146 11.87 22.91 14.04
CA PHE A 146 12.62 23.55 12.95
C PHE A 146 12.94 22.67 11.75
N TYR A 147 13.20 21.38 11.95
CA TYR A 147 13.77 20.53 10.90
C TYR A 147 12.88 20.43 9.66
N PHE A 148 11.57 20.47 9.89
CA PHE A 148 10.56 20.35 8.85
C PHE A 148 10.01 21.69 8.36
N ARG A 149 10.54 22.82 8.84
CA ARG A 149 10.11 24.13 8.38
C ARG A 149 11.01 24.62 7.26
N ASP A 150 10.41 25.28 6.28
CA ASP A 150 11.20 26.09 5.36
C ASP A 150 11.88 27.21 6.15
N ILE A 151 13.21 27.18 6.20
CA ILE A 151 14.03 28.15 6.92
C ILE A 151 13.75 29.58 6.41
N GLY A 152 13.41 29.74 5.13
CA GLY A 152 13.05 31.03 4.54
C GLY A 152 11.76 31.65 5.11
N THR A 153 10.93 30.84 5.77
CA THR A 153 9.67 31.28 6.39
C THR A 153 9.82 31.61 7.88
N LEU A 154 11.00 31.37 8.47
CA LEU A 154 11.25 31.64 9.88
C LEU A 154 11.39 33.14 10.14
N SER A 155 10.88 33.60 11.29
CA SER A 155 11.16 34.97 11.73
C SER A 155 12.66 35.17 12.03
N PRO A 156 13.19 36.41 11.99
CA PRO A 156 14.61 36.66 12.25
C PRO A 156 15.12 36.04 13.56
N ALA A 157 14.36 36.18 14.65
CA ALA A 157 14.72 35.61 15.95
C ALA A 157 14.69 34.07 15.95
N GLN A 158 13.77 33.44 15.21
CA GLN A 158 13.72 31.99 15.07
C GLN A 158 14.91 31.47 14.26
N LYS A 159 15.29 32.20 13.21
CA LYS A 159 16.45 31.87 12.39
C LYS A 159 17.75 32.01 13.17
N GLU A 160 17.93 33.08 13.93
CA GLU A 160 19.10 33.26 14.81
C GLU A 160 19.22 32.14 15.85
N TYR A 161 18.10 31.77 16.48
CA TYR A 161 18.07 30.62 17.38
C TYR A 161 18.44 29.31 16.65
N TYR A 162 17.88 29.06 15.47
CA TYR A 162 18.20 27.89 14.67
C TYR A 162 19.70 27.85 14.32
N ASP A 163 20.25 28.93 13.75
CA ASP A 163 21.63 29.04 13.32
C ASP A 163 22.60 28.86 14.50
N SER A 164 22.27 29.42 15.68
CA SER A 164 23.10 29.25 16.88
C SER A 164 23.11 27.81 17.39
N MET A 165 21.96 27.14 17.41
CA MET A 165 21.86 25.73 17.79
C MET A 165 22.63 24.82 16.83
N ILE A 166 22.46 24.99 15.51
CA ILE A 166 23.18 24.18 14.51
C ILE A 166 24.69 24.43 14.58
N LYS A 167 25.12 25.66 14.85
CA LYS A 167 26.56 25.99 14.98
C LYS A 167 27.22 25.23 16.13
N VAL A 168 26.51 25.05 17.25
CA VAL A 168 27.03 24.30 18.42
C VAL A 168 26.81 22.80 18.28
N HIS A 169 25.69 22.39 17.68
CA HIS A 169 25.25 21.00 17.53
C HIS A 169 24.95 20.67 16.06
N PRO A 170 25.98 20.49 15.20
CA PRO A 170 25.79 20.23 13.78
C PRO A 170 25.03 18.91 13.50
N GLU A 171 25.04 17.97 14.43
CA GLU A 171 24.26 16.73 14.40
C GLU A 171 22.75 16.96 14.31
N LEU A 172 22.24 18.14 14.70
CA LEU A 172 20.82 18.52 14.56
C LEU A 172 20.38 18.71 13.10
N LEU A 173 21.30 18.58 12.13
CA LEU A 173 20.99 18.48 10.71
C LEU A 173 20.73 17.03 10.24
N SER A 174 21.01 16.03 11.09
CA SER A 174 20.91 14.61 10.73
C SER A 174 19.48 14.07 10.87
N ILE A 175 18.92 13.60 9.75
CA ILE A 175 17.66 12.84 9.74
C ILE A 175 17.79 11.51 10.49
N GLN A 176 18.98 10.91 10.51
CA GLN A 176 19.23 9.66 11.23
C GLN A 176 19.17 9.88 12.74
N LEU A 177 19.69 11.01 13.24
CA LEU A 177 19.54 11.39 14.64
C LEU A 177 18.06 11.60 14.98
N TYR A 178 17.32 12.34 14.15
CA TYR A 178 15.89 12.51 14.37
C TYR A 178 15.14 11.18 14.41
N LYS A 179 15.39 10.26 13.45
CA LYS A 179 14.78 8.92 13.44
C LYS A 179 15.08 8.17 14.74
N LYS A 180 16.33 8.17 15.18
CA LYS A 180 16.74 7.51 16.45
C LYS A 180 15.93 8.06 17.63
N LEU A 181 15.87 9.38 17.79
CA LEU A 181 15.12 10.02 18.87
C LEU A 181 13.61 9.73 18.77
N TYR A 182 13.06 9.76 17.56
CA TYR A 182 11.68 9.41 17.30
C TYR A 182 11.39 7.96 17.71
N ASP A 183 12.22 7.00 17.28
CA ASP A 183 12.07 5.58 17.61
C ASP A 183 12.13 5.31 19.12
N ILE A 184 13.02 5.99 19.86
CA ILE A 184 13.09 5.91 21.33
C ILE A 184 11.80 6.45 21.97
N ALA A 185 11.32 7.59 21.45
CA ALA A 185 10.12 8.24 21.96
C ALA A 185 8.83 7.46 21.63
N LEU A 186 8.84 6.54 20.67
CA LEU A 186 7.66 5.77 20.32
C LEU A 186 7.32 4.72 21.39
N ASP A 187 6.04 4.69 21.75
CA ASP A 187 5.49 3.68 22.63
C ASP A 187 4.62 2.68 21.88
N TYR A 188 5.28 1.69 21.27
CA TYR A 188 4.65 0.65 20.46
C TYR A 188 3.67 -0.24 21.25
N ASP A 189 3.92 -0.42 22.55
CA ASP A 189 3.12 -1.28 23.43
C ASP A 189 1.87 -0.56 23.94
N SER A 190 1.89 0.78 24.01
CA SER A 190 0.72 1.59 24.35
C SER A 190 -0.37 1.55 23.28
N ALA A 191 0.03 1.35 22.01
CA ALA A 191 -0.87 1.22 20.88
C ALA A 191 -1.39 -0.22 20.79
N LYS A 192 -2.39 -0.56 21.62
CA LYS A 192 -3.26 -1.70 21.33
C LYS A 192 -3.93 -1.41 20.01
N PHE A 193 -3.64 -2.19 18.98
CA PHE A 193 -4.27 -2.09 17.66
C PHE A 193 -4.83 -3.46 17.36
N GLU A 194 -6.12 -3.50 17.07
CA GLU A 194 -6.85 -4.72 16.83
C GLU A 194 -7.49 -4.68 15.45
N TYR A 195 -7.37 -5.79 14.74
CA TYR A 195 -8.02 -6.02 13.45
C TYR A 195 -8.61 -7.42 13.43
N GLU A 196 -9.69 -7.59 12.67
CA GLU A 196 -10.16 -8.92 12.29
C GLU A 196 -9.54 -9.31 10.94
N THR A 197 -9.28 -10.60 10.77
CA THR A 197 -8.85 -11.15 9.48
C THR A 197 -9.92 -12.08 8.93
N LYS A 198 -10.30 -11.86 7.67
CA LYS A 198 -11.12 -12.77 6.88
C LYS A 198 -10.32 -13.18 5.65
N VAL A 199 -10.31 -14.48 5.35
CA VAL A 199 -9.66 -15.02 4.14
C VAL A 199 -10.73 -15.63 3.23
N ILE A 200 -10.71 -15.23 1.97
CA ILE A 200 -11.58 -15.76 0.91
C ILE A 200 -10.70 -16.48 -0.09
N LYS A 201 -10.90 -17.78 -0.28
CA LYS A 201 -10.24 -18.51 -1.38
C LYS A 201 -10.85 -18.05 -2.70
N LEU A 202 -9.98 -17.75 -3.67
CA LEU A 202 -10.39 -17.30 -5.00
C LEU A 202 -10.28 -18.48 -5.96
N SER A 203 -11.36 -18.75 -6.67
CA SER A 203 -11.28 -19.55 -7.90
C SER A 203 -10.57 -18.76 -8.99
N SER A 204 -10.01 -19.46 -9.98
CA SER A 204 -9.38 -18.81 -11.14
C SER A 204 -10.32 -17.81 -11.81
N LYS A 205 -11.62 -18.13 -11.93
CA LYS A 205 -12.63 -17.23 -12.50
C LYS A 205 -12.81 -15.94 -11.68
N GLN A 206 -12.82 -16.04 -10.36
CA GLN A 206 -12.93 -14.87 -9.49
C GLN A 206 -11.68 -13.99 -9.58
N TYR A 207 -10.49 -14.60 -9.55
CA TYR A 207 -9.24 -13.86 -9.73
C TYR A 207 -9.19 -13.16 -11.09
N CYS A 208 -9.53 -13.85 -12.18
CA CYS A 208 -9.58 -13.23 -13.51
C CYS A 208 -10.58 -12.07 -13.56
N SER A 209 -11.76 -12.23 -12.96
CA SER A 209 -12.74 -11.13 -12.89
C SER A 209 -12.17 -9.88 -12.20
N LEU A 210 -11.40 -10.05 -11.12
CA LEU A 210 -10.73 -8.96 -10.42
C LEU A 210 -9.67 -8.28 -11.30
N VAL A 211 -8.80 -9.07 -11.94
CA VAL A 211 -7.73 -8.56 -12.82
C VAL A 211 -8.31 -7.87 -14.06
N ASP A 212 -9.33 -8.45 -14.70
CA ASP A 212 -10.02 -7.86 -15.85
C ASP A 212 -10.71 -6.55 -15.50
N SER A 213 -11.27 -6.47 -14.29
CA SER A 213 -11.90 -5.24 -13.79
C SER A 213 -10.85 -4.16 -13.53
N LEU A 214 -9.71 -4.51 -12.92
CA LEU A 214 -8.58 -3.61 -12.73
C LEU A 214 -8.05 -3.08 -14.06
N ASN A 215 -7.88 -3.95 -15.06
CA ASN A 215 -7.37 -3.57 -16.38
C ASN A 215 -8.26 -2.56 -17.13
N LYS A 216 -9.54 -2.42 -16.76
CA LYS A 216 -10.47 -1.43 -17.31
C LYS A 216 -10.33 -0.02 -16.69
N THR A 217 -9.59 0.13 -15.59
CA THR A 217 -9.51 1.38 -14.80
C THR A 217 -8.48 2.40 -15.26
N ASP A 218 -7.65 2.05 -16.25
CA ASP A 218 -6.42 2.78 -16.63
C ASP A 218 -5.38 2.89 -15.49
N PHE A 219 -5.47 2.08 -14.42
CA PHE A 219 -4.53 2.07 -13.29
C PHE A 219 -3.06 2.14 -13.71
N TRP A 220 -2.70 1.39 -14.75
CA TRP A 220 -1.36 1.32 -15.32
C TRP A 220 -0.87 2.57 -16.05
N LYS A 221 -1.70 3.61 -16.18
CA LYS A 221 -1.35 4.90 -16.76
C LYS A 221 -1.47 6.04 -15.75
N LEU A 222 -2.17 5.80 -14.63
CA LEU A 222 -2.37 6.83 -13.61
C LEU A 222 -1.02 7.30 -13.04
N PRO A 223 -0.91 8.59 -12.67
CA PRO A 223 0.20 9.06 -11.84
C PRO A 223 0.21 8.30 -10.51
N TRP A 224 1.31 8.38 -9.77
CA TRP A 224 1.37 7.73 -8.45
C TRP A 224 0.45 8.39 -7.42
N LYS A 225 0.04 9.65 -7.64
CA LYS A 225 -0.84 10.41 -6.76
C LYS A 225 -1.80 11.31 -7.54
N ILE A 226 -3.04 11.40 -7.07
CA ILE A 226 -4.01 12.44 -7.41
C ILE A 226 -4.45 13.11 -6.11
N GLU A 227 -4.41 14.45 -6.09
CA GLU A 227 -4.91 15.29 -5.01
C GLU A 227 -6.07 16.13 -5.51
N ALA A 228 -7.21 16.09 -4.81
CA ALA A 228 -8.32 16.99 -5.11
C ALA A 228 -7.97 18.42 -4.64
N PRO A 229 -8.18 19.46 -5.48
CA PRO A 229 -7.71 20.82 -5.20
C PRO A 229 -8.40 21.51 -4.01
N ASP A 230 -9.60 21.08 -3.60
CA ASP A 230 -10.51 21.93 -2.83
C ASP A 230 -10.94 21.40 -1.43
N VAL A 231 -10.18 20.51 -0.79
CA VAL A 231 -10.61 19.99 0.54
C VAL A 231 -9.48 19.94 1.57
N THR A 232 -9.55 20.84 2.55
CA THR A 232 -8.63 20.98 3.69
C THR A 232 -9.04 20.14 4.91
N MET A 233 -9.45 18.89 4.71
CA MET A 233 -9.76 17.99 5.84
C MET A 233 -8.71 16.90 5.97
N ASP A 234 -8.15 16.75 7.18
CA ASP A 234 -7.26 15.63 7.54
C ASP A 234 -8.03 14.31 7.50
N GLY A 235 -7.40 13.27 6.93
CA GLY A 235 -8.01 11.97 6.71
C GLY A 235 -8.93 11.92 5.48
N GLY A 236 -8.90 10.80 4.76
CA GLY A 236 -9.75 10.58 3.58
C GLY A 236 -8.95 10.36 2.29
N GLY A 237 -8.94 9.12 1.83
CA GLY A 237 -8.26 8.68 0.63
C GLY A 237 -8.03 7.18 0.65
N TYR A 238 -7.52 6.65 -0.45
CA TYR A 238 -7.12 5.26 -0.54
C TYR A 238 -5.82 5.10 -1.30
N CYS A 239 -5.14 4.00 -1.02
CA CYS A 239 -3.96 3.55 -1.72
C CYS A 239 -4.28 2.22 -2.43
N PHE A 240 -3.76 2.07 -3.64
CA PHE A 240 -3.73 0.79 -4.33
C PHE A 240 -2.32 0.47 -4.81
N GLU A 241 -1.84 -0.71 -4.45
CA GLU A 241 -0.52 -1.23 -4.80
C GLU A 241 -0.67 -2.45 -5.71
N ALA A 242 0.26 -2.60 -6.67
CA ALA A 242 0.46 -3.82 -7.43
C ALA A 242 1.94 -4.24 -7.37
N ASN A 243 2.16 -5.48 -6.95
CA ASN A 243 3.46 -6.14 -6.89
C ASN A 243 3.47 -7.25 -7.94
N THR A 244 4.17 -7.04 -9.05
CA THR A 244 4.32 -8.04 -10.12
C THR A 244 5.74 -8.57 -10.15
N LYS A 245 6.01 -9.59 -10.97
CA LYS A 245 7.35 -10.20 -11.06
C LYS A 245 8.46 -9.18 -11.32
N ASN A 246 8.18 -8.17 -12.12
CA ASN A 246 9.20 -7.23 -12.62
C ASN A 246 8.99 -5.79 -12.15
N LYS A 247 7.79 -5.44 -11.67
CA LYS A 247 7.40 -4.05 -11.44
C LYS A 247 6.60 -3.87 -10.16
N TYR A 248 6.74 -2.70 -9.58
CA TYR A 248 5.87 -2.19 -8.53
C TYR A 248 5.07 -0.99 -9.04
N LYS A 249 3.78 -0.93 -8.73
CA LYS A 249 2.95 0.24 -9.02
C LYS A 249 2.18 0.64 -7.79
N ILE A 250 2.05 1.95 -7.60
CA ILE A 250 1.19 2.55 -6.60
C ILE A 250 0.33 3.63 -7.24
N PHE A 251 -0.87 3.76 -6.68
CA PHE A 251 -1.78 4.87 -6.86
C PHE A 251 -2.32 5.34 -5.51
N LEU A 252 -2.12 6.62 -5.20
CA LEU A 252 -2.69 7.31 -4.06
C LEU A 252 -3.78 8.25 -4.54
N CYS A 253 -4.98 8.08 -4.01
CA CYS A 253 -6.10 8.97 -4.27
C CYS A 253 -6.45 9.68 -2.97
N TYR A 254 -6.02 10.93 -2.83
CA TYR A 254 -6.37 11.74 -1.68
C TYR A 254 -7.65 12.52 -1.97
N ARG A 255 -8.61 12.41 -1.05
CA ARG A 255 -9.72 13.37 -0.92
C ARG A 255 -10.60 13.56 -2.16
N SER A 256 -10.63 12.61 -3.09
CA SER A 256 -11.53 12.63 -4.25
C SER A 256 -12.75 11.73 -3.99
N ARG A 257 -13.89 12.36 -3.69
CA ARG A 257 -15.23 11.71 -3.74
C ARG A 257 -15.73 11.50 -5.17
N SER A 258 -14.88 11.77 -6.17
CA SER A 258 -15.29 11.71 -7.56
C SER A 258 -15.29 10.27 -8.05
N ASP A 259 -16.49 9.75 -8.32
CA ASP A 259 -16.71 8.51 -9.06
C ASP A 259 -16.17 8.56 -10.50
N ASN A 260 -15.74 9.75 -10.97
CA ASN A 260 -15.18 9.92 -12.31
C ASN A 260 -13.81 9.25 -12.47
N ILE A 261 -13.14 8.86 -11.38
CA ILE A 261 -11.93 8.06 -11.44
C ILE A 261 -12.35 6.59 -11.50
N LYS A 262 -12.17 5.94 -12.66
CA LYS A 262 -12.50 4.51 -12.84
C LYS A 262 -11.89 3.61 -11.76
N MET A 263 -10.71 3.97 -11.27
CA MET A 263 -10.04 3.27 -10.17
C MET A 263 -10.86 3.31 -8.86
N THR A 264 -11.55 4.40 -8.56
CA THR A 264 -12.48 4.49 -7.41
C THR A 264 -13.59 3.45 -7.54
N GLY A 265 -14.17 3.31 -8.75
CA GLY A 265 -15.18 2.29 -9.03
C GLY A 265 -14.67 0.87 -8.81
N PHE A 266 -13.44 0.57 -9.21
CA PHE A 266 -12.83 -0.73 -8.93
C PHE A 266 -12.58 -0.97 -7.43
N CYS A 267 -12.14 0.05 -6.69
CA CYS A 267 -12.01 -0.07 -5.23
C CYS A 267 -13.36 -0.30 -4.54
N LYS A 268 -14.45 0.31 -5.02
CA LYS A 268 -15.83 0.03 -4.56
C LYS A 268 -16.22 -1.43 -4.85
N TYR A 269 -15.93 -1.92 -6.06
CA TYR A 269 -16.14 -3.32 -6.41
C TYR A 269 -15.33 -4.29 -5.52
N LEU A 270 -14.11 -3.93 -5.12
CA LEU A 270 -13.33 -4.73 -4.15
C LEU A 270 -13.98 -4.78 -2.77
N LEU A 271 -14.51 -3.66 -2.28
CA LEU A 271 -15.24 -3.60 -1.01
C LEU A 271 -16.50 -4.47 -1.05
N GLU A 272 -17.29 -4.38 -2.13
CA GLU A 272 -18.46 -5.23 -2.36
C GLU A 272 -18.07 -6.72 -2.40
N PHE A 273 -17.04 -7.06 -3.17
CA PHE A 273 -16.53 -8.44 -3.24
C PHE A 273 -16.09 -8.98 -1.86
N ALA A 274 -15.53 -8.10 -1.02
CA ALA A 274 -15.14 -8.43 0.35
C ALA A 274 -16.34 -8.53 1.33
N GLY A 275 -17.51 -8.02 0.94
CA GLY A 275 -18.71 -7.87 1.78
C GLY A 275 -18.56 -6.75 2.82
N LEU A 276 -17.99 -5.61 2.40
CA LEU A 276 -17.69 -4.44 3.24
C LEU A 276 -18.31 -3.14 2.72
N ASP A 277 -19.03 -3.18 1.61
CA ASP A 277 -19.68 -2.03 0.96
C ASP A 277 -20.69 -1.30 1.86
N ASP A 278 -21.38 -2.02 2.75
CA ASP A 278 -22.27 -1.42 3.75
C ASP A 278 -21.54 -0.73 4.91
N LYS A 279 -20.24 -0.99 5.08
CA LYS A 279 -19.44 -0.53 6.23
C LYS A 279 -18.43 0.56 5.86
N ILE A 280 -17.97 0.55 4.62
CA ILE A 280 -16.87 1.39 4.14
C ILE A 280 -17.33 2.06 2.85
N HIS A 281 -17.30 3.39 2.86
CA HIS A 281 -17.71 4.21 1.73
C HIS A 281 -16.55 5.06 1.25
N LEU A 282 -16.28 4.99 -0.07
CA LEU A 282 -15.29 5.77 -0.80
C LEU A 282 -15.91 7.03 -1.40
#